data_AF-A0A7K2LX98-F1
#
_entry.id   AF-A0A7K2LX98-F1
#
_cell.length_a   1.000
_cell.length_b   1.000
_cell.length_c   1.000
_cell.angle_alpha   90.00
_cell.angle_beta   90.00
_cell.angle_gamma   90.00
#
_symmetry.space_group_name_H-M   'P 1'
#
loop_
_entity.id
_entity.type
_entity.pdbx_description
1 polymer ?
#
loop_
_entity_poly.entity_id
_entity_poly.type
_entity_poly.pdbx_seq_one_letter_code
_entity_poly.pdbx_strand_id
1 'polypeptide(L)'
;VDKGRTGAVPLLVLASAAVAGAIAAAVSVCALHTADLGGGPVLYGLAVLAVTGGVAAGIRTAPKALVTLSRRRLLALAIALTGIALLAAGLVPDVTTVLLLLALAGVSAGVAANTGHTLLDLEAEDYRRPRMTEHLHAVVRVLVALGAVLAPVIAAGIGPHRLENGRFVFAHGGAAFTLMLVGALLLPVAALVLAKVDDRSGVPLRQDLVDALRGDDPATAPASSGFFIALEGGDGAGKSTQAEALADWIRAKGHEVVLTREPGATPVGKRLRSILLDVSSQGLSHRAEALLYAADRAEHVDTVVRPALERGAVVITDRYIDSSVAYQGAGRDLSPTEIARISRWATNGLVPHLTVLLDVSPETARERFTEAPDRLESEPAEFHARVRAGFLALAAADPGRYLVVDAGQEPEAVTTVVRHRLDQVLPLSEAEIKAQEEARKKAEEEARRKAEEEARRKAEEERLERERQEQLARLRAEEEERKRRELEEAQRREAERQAEEARQRAEDARRRAEE
;
A
#
# COMPACT_ATOMS: atom_id res chain seq x y z
N VAL A 1 11.25 -31.96 3.89
CA VAL A 1 11.00 -30.68 4.60
C VAL A 1 11.55 -29.57 3.72
N ASP A 2 10.70 -28.65 3.25
CA ASP A 2 11.13 -27.54 2.42
C ASP A 2 12.04 -26.61 3.25
N LYS A 3 13.20 -26.26 2.71
CA LYS A 3 14.20 -25.46 3.40
C LYS A 3 13.95 -23.95 3.20
N GLY A 4 13.20 -23.56 2.18
CA GLY A 4 13.05 -22.15 1.78
C GLY A 4 14.37 -21.53 1.29
N ARG A 5 14.34 -20.23 1.00
CA ARG A 5 15.47 -19.49 0.41
C ARG A 5 16.72 -19.45 1.31
N THR A 6 16.54 -19.34 2.62
CA THR A 6 17.65 -19.24 3.58
C THR A 6 17.89 -20.52 4.40
N GLY A 7 17.08 -21.56 4.22
CA GLY A 7 17.11 -22.74 5.10
C GLY A 7 16.34 -22.58 6.42
N ALA A 8 15.77 -21.41 6.70
CA ALA A 8 15.16 -21.07 7.99
C ALA A 8 13.72 -21.60 8.18
N VAL A 9 13.06 -22.08 7.11
CA VAL A 9 11.63 -22.48 7.13
C VAL A 9 11.30 -23.51 8.22
N PRO A 10 12.07 -24.61 8.42
CA PRO A 10 11.74 -25.60 9.45
C PRO A 10 11.73 -25.00 10.86
N LEU A 11 12.68 -24.11 11.12
CA LEU A 11 12.80 -23.43 12.41
C LEU A 11 11.67 -22.42 12.62
N LEU A 12 11.30 -21.66 11.59
CA LEU A 12 10.18 -20.72 11.64
C LEU A 12 8.83 -21.41 11.88
N VAL A 13 8.60 -22.55 11.22
CA VAL A 13 7.40 -23.37 11.42
C VAL A 13 7.35 -23.92 12.85
N LEU A 14 8.46 -24.50 13.34
CA LEU A 14 8.52 -25.04 14.69
C LEU A 14 8.35 -23.96 15.76
N ALA A 15 8.98 -22.80 15.59
CA ALA A 15 8.85 -21.68 16.52
C ALA A 15 7.42 -21.13 16.58
N SER A 16 6.78 -20.94 15.42
CA SER A 16 5.39 -20.48 15.34
C SER A 16 4.42 -21.49 15.97
N ALA A 17 4.64 -22.79 15.72
CA ALA A 17 3.84 -23.85 16.32
C ALA A 17 4.06 -24.00 17.83
N ALA A 18 5.28 -23.81 18.32
CA ALA A 18 5.60 -23.84 19.75
C ALA A 18 4.86 -22.73 20.53
N VAL A 19 4.79 -21.52 19.98
CA VAL A 19 4.00 -20.42 20.56
C VAL A 19 2.51 -20.78 20.63
N ALA A 20 1.95 -21.30 19.54
CA ALA A 20 0.54 -21.69 19.50
C ALA A 20 0.23 -22.82 20.50
N GLY A 21 1.11 -23.82 20.61
CA GLY A 21 1.01 -24.89 21.61
C GLY A 21 1.12 -24.38 23.05
N ALA A 22 2.01 -23.43 23.31
CA ALA A 22 2.17 -22.81 24.63
C ALA A 22 0.92 -22.02 25.05
N ILE A 23 0.32 -21.27 24.12
CA ILE A 23 -0.94 -20.56 24.38
C ILE A 23 -2.09 -21.54 24.63
N ALA A 24 -2.19 -22.62 23.85
CA ALA A 24 -3.19 -23.65 24.07
C ALA A 24 -3.03 -24.33 25.44
N ALA A 25 -1.79 -24.64 25.84
CA ALA A 25 -1.47 -25.15 27.17
C ALA A 25 -1.89 -24.16 28.26
N ALA A 26 -1.56 -22.88 28.13
CA ALA A 26 -1.95 -21.85 29.09
C ALA A 26 -3.48 -21.74 29.25
N VAL A 27 -4.22 -21.69 28.15
CA VAL A 27 -5.70 -21.66 28.17
C VAL A 27 -6.27 -22.90 28.85
N SER A 28 -5.72 -24.08 28.57
CA SER A 28 -6.22 -25.34 29.12
C SER A 28 -6.06 -25.46 30.64
N VAL A 29 -5.03 -24.83 31.22
CA VAL A 29 -4.79 -24.84 32.67
C VAL A 29 -5.41 -23.64 33.39
N CYS A 30 -6.01 -22.67 32.67
CA CYS A 30 -6.64 -21.49 33.29
C CYS A 30 -7.68 -21.86 34.35
N ALA A 31 -8.48 -22.91 34.13
CA ALA A 31 -9.49 -23.33 35.11
C ALA A 31 -8.86 -23.76 36.44
N LEU A 32 -7.78 -24.54 36.39
CA LEU A 32 -7.04 -24.99 37.57
C LEU A 32 -6.29 -23.83 38.21
N HIS A 33 -5.59 -23.02 37.42
CA HIS A 33 -4.80 -21.90 37.93
C HIS A 33 -5.65 -20.83 38.62
N THR A 34 -6.80 -20.49 38.03
CA THR A 34 -7.71 -19.50 38.64
C THR A 34 -8.40 -20.04 39.89
N ALA A 35 -8.67 -21.34 39.96
CA ALA A 35 -9.14 -21.99 41.19
C ALA A 35 -8.07 -21.96 42.30
N ASP A 36 -6.80 -22.22 41.97
CA ASP A 36 -5.68 -22.12 42.92
C ASP A 36 -5.51 -20.70 43.49
N LEU A 37 -5.87 -19.67 42.70
CA LEU A 37 -5.87 -18.26 43.11
C LEU A 37 -7.14 -17.86 43.90
N GLY A 38 -8.03 -18.79 44.21
CA GLY A 38 -9.29 -18.52 44.90
C GLY A 38 -10.36 -17.83 44.03
N GLY A 39 -10.19 -17.86 42.71
CA GLY A 39 -11.11 -17.26 41.75
C GLY A 39 -12.28 -18.15 41.35
N GLY A 40 -13.42 -17.52 41.06
CA GLY A 40 -14.60 -18.19 40.52
C GLY A 40 -14.68 -18.19 38.98
N PRO A 41 -15.83 -18.56 38.41
CA PRO A 41 -16.03 -18.65 36.96
C PRO A 41 -15.74 -17.35 36.19
N VAL A 42 -15.94 -16.20 36.82
CA VAL A 42 -15.63 -14.89 36.24
C VAL A 42 -14.13 -14.73 36.01
N LEU A 43 -13.30 -15.11 36.99
CA LEU A 43 -11.85 -15.01 36.85
C LEU A 43 -11.33 -15.95 35.76
N TYR A 44 -11.89 -17.17 35.68
CA TYR A 44 -11.62 -18.08 34.58
C TYR A 44 -11.94 -17.44 33.22
N GLY A 45 -13.14 -16.86 33.06
CA GLY A 45 -13.53 -16.17 31.83
C GLY A 45 -12.59 -15.02 31.47
N LEU A 46 -12.19 -14.21 32.45
CA LEU A 46 -11.23 -13.12 32.25
C LEU A 46 -9.83 -13.64 31.87
N ALA A 47 -9.36 -14.72 32.47
CA ALA A 47 -8.07 -15.32 32.15
C ALA A 47 -8.05 -15.89 30.71
N VAL A 48 -9.11 -16.60 30.30
CA VAL A 48 -9.24 -17.10 28.93
C VAL A 48 -9.32 -15.94 27.94
N LEU A 49 -10.09 -14.89 28.25
CA LEU A 49 -10.20 -13.69 27.42
C LEU A 49 -8.86 -12.95 27.31
N ALA A 50 -8.12 -12.82 28.42
CA ALA A 50 -6.81 -12.18 28.43
C ALA A 50 -5.84 -12.89 27.47
N VAL A 51 -5.76 -14.22 27.54
CA VAL A 51 -4.89 -15.00 26.66
C VAL A 51 -5.38 -14.96 25.20
N THR A 52 -6.62 -15.38 24.94
CA THR A 52 -7.14 -15.55 23.57
C THR A 52 -7.44 -14.21 22.87
N GLY A 53 -8.07 -13.28 23.58
CA GLY A 53 -8.30 -11.91 23.11
C GLY A 53 -6.98 -11.15 22.94
N GLY A 54 -5.99 -11.41 23.80
CA GLY A 54 -4.63 -10.93 23.63
C GLY A 54 -4.03 -11.37 22.31
N VAL A 55 -4.13 -12.65 21.92
CA VAL A 55 -3.65 -13.14 20.61
C VAL A 55 -4.29 -12.37 19.45
N ALA A 56 -5.61 -12.22 19.46
CA ALA A 56 -6.32 -11.48 18.41
C ALA A 56 -5.87 -10.01 18.33
N ALA A 57 -5.71 -9.34 19.48
CA ALA A 57 -5.20 -7.98 19.54
C ALA A 57 -3.75 -7.90 19.02
N GLY A 58 -2.89 -8.86 19.39
CA GLY A 58 -1.51 -8.96 18.94
C GLY A 58 -1.38 -9.14 17.43
N ILE A 59 -2.18 -10.02 16.83
CA ILE A 59 -2.21 -10.20 15.36
C ILE A 59 -2.60 -8.89 14.67
N ARG A 60 -3.61 -8.18 15.19
CA ARG A 60 -4.09 -6.91 14.61
C ARG A 60 -3.07 -5.78 14.72
N THR A 61 -2.30 -5.73 15.81
CA THR A 61 -1.30 -4.67 16.04
C THR A 61 0.07 -5.00 15.47
N ALA A 62 0.36 -6.27 15.17
CA ALA A 62 1.66 -6.73 14.69
C ALA A 62 2.24 -5.96 13.48
N PRO A 63 1.47 -5.56 12.45
CA PRO A 63 2.01 -4.78 11.34
C PRO A 63 2.60 -3.43 11.78
N LYS A 64 2.03 -2.83 12.83
CA LYS A 64 2.41 -1.53 13.40
C LYS A 64 3.37 -1.65 14.59
N ALA A 65 3.54 -2.84 15.15
CA ALA A 65 4.41 -3.06 16.30
C ALA A 65 5.88 -3.03 15.86
N LEU A 66 6.67 -2.16 16.49
CA LEU A 66 8.14 -2.08 16.37
C LEU A 66 8.61 -2.20 14.91
N VAL A 67 8.04 -1.37 14.04
CA VAL A 67 8.24 -1.38 12.57
C VAL A 67 9.73 -1.23 12.18
N THR A 68 10.52 -0.68 13.08
CA THR A 68 11.96 -0.42 12.99
C THR A 68 12.82 -1.65 13.28
N LEU A 69 12.30 -2.65 14.01
CA LEU A 69 12.99 -3.92 14.25
C LEU A 69 12.85 -4.84 13.04
N SER A 70 13.89 -5.64 12.77
CA SER A 70 13.77 -6.69 11.76
C SER A 70 12.67 -7.68 12.17
N ARG A 71 11.88 -8.14 11.20
CA ARG A 71 10.79 -9.11 11.48
C ARG A 71 11.34 -10.39 12.11
N ARG A 72 12.58 -10.78 11.79
CA ARG A 72 13.28 -11.93 12.36
C ARG A 72 13.59 -11.75 13.85
N ARG A 73 14.08 -10.58 14.26
CA ARG A 73 14.30 -10.22 15.69
C ARG A 73 12.99 -10.03 16.44
N LEU A 74 12.01 -9.38 15.81
CA LEU A 74 10.69 -9.19 16.39
C LEU A 74 10.04 -10.53 16.74
N LEU A 75 10.16 -11.54 15.88
CA LEU A 75 9.69 -12.90 16.17
C LEU A 75 10.36 -13.46 17.44
N ALA A 76 11.69 -13.43 17.51
CA ALA A 76 12.41 -13.97 18.67
C ALA A 76 12.05 -13.24 19.98
N LEU A 77 11.97 -11.91 19.95
CA LEU A 77 11.59 -11.09 21.10
C LEU A 77 10.15 -11.34 21.53
N ALA A 78 9.22 -11.49 20.58
CA ALA A 78 7.83 -11.81 20.87
C ALA A 78 7.69 -13.20 21.51
N ILE A 79 8.43 -14.21 21.03
CA ILE A 79 8.49 -15.54 21.65
C ILE A 79 9.06 -15.46 23.07
N ALA A 80 10.17 -14.73 23.25
CA ALA A 80 10.79 -14.56 24.57
C ALA A 80 9.84 -13.87 25.55
N LEU A 81 9.17 -12.79 25.13
CA LEU A 81 8.21 -12.06 25.94
C LEU A 81 7.01 -12.93 26.31
N THR A 82 6.52 -13.75 25.37
CA THR A 82 5.47 -14.74 25.65
C THR A 82 5.93 -15.72 26.74
N GLY A 83 7.13 -16.27 26.60
CA GLY A 83 7.71 -17.21 27.56
C GLY A 83 7.91 -16.61 28.95
N ILE A 84 8.49 -15.41 29.03
CA ILE A 84 8.71 -14.67 30.28
C ILE A 84 7.37 -14.35 30.95
N ALA A 85 6.37 -13.89 30.19
CA ALA A 85 5.06 -13.54 30.72
C ALA A 85 4.33 -14.77 31.29
N LEU A 86 4.35 -15.92 30.59
CA LEU A 86 3.78 -17.18 31.10
C LEU A 86 4.54 -17.69 32.33
N LEU A 87 5.86 -17.61 32.33
CA LEU A 87 6.69 -18.00 33.47
C LEU A 87 6.36 -17.15 34.71
N ALA A 88 6.30 -15.83 34.53
CA ALA A 88 5.93 -14.90 35.59
C ALA A 88 4.50 -15.11 36.08
N ALA A 89 3.55 -15.40 35.17
CA ALA A 89 2.16 -15.67 35.53
C ALA A 89 2.04 -16.90 36.46
N GLY A 90 2.85 -17.93 36.25
CA GLY A 90 2.91 -19.07 37.16
C GLY A 90 3.61 -18.78 38.49
N LEU A 91 4.51 -17.79 38.55
CA LEU A 91 5.27 -17.47 39.76
C LEU A 91 4.51 -16.55 40.73
N VAL A 92 3.69 -15.65 40.21
CA VAL A 92 3.04 -14.59 41.00
C VAL A 92 1.68 -15.06 41.54
N PRO A 93 1.44 -15.00 42.87
CA PRO A 93 0.17 -15.41 43.47
C PRO A 93 -0.90 -14.31 43.51
N ASP A 94 -0.72 -13.21 42.75
CA ASP A 94 -1.64 -12.08 42.69
C ASP A 94 -2.52 -12.15 41.42
N VAL A 95 -3.85 -12.16 41.63
CA VAL A 95 -4.85 -12.30 40.56
C VAL A 95 -4.72 -11.22 39.49
N THR A 96 -4.53 -9.97 39.90
CA THR A 96 -4.48 -8.83 38.98
C THR A 96 -3.23 -8.92 38.09
N THR A 97 -2.09 -9.19 38.70
CA THR A 97 -0.81 -9.34 38.01
C THR A 97 -0.86 -10.54 37.06
N VAL A 98 -1.46 -11.65 37.47
CA VAL A 98 -1.64 -12.83 36.60
C VAL A 98 -2.47 -12.49 35.37
N LEU A 99 -3.60 -11.79 35.51
CA LEU A 99 -4.41 -11.38 34.35
C LEU A 99 -3.64 -10.48 33.39
N LEU A 100 -2.86 -9.52 33.90
CA LEU A 100 -2.02 -8.65 33.07
C LEU A 100 -0.91 -9.42 32.35
N LEU A 101 -0.27 -10.38 33.03
CA LEU A 101 0.77 -11.23 32.44
C LEU A 101 0.20 -12.19 31.39
N LEU A 102 -0.98 -12.76 31.63
CA LEU A 102 -1.71 -13.58 30.65
C LEU A 102 -2.12 -12.77 29.42
N ALA A 103 -2.56 -11.52 29.61
CA ALA A 103 -2.85 -10.61 28.50
C ALA A 103 -1.59 -10.27 27.70
N LEU A 104 -0.47 -9.98 28.39
CA LEU A 104 0.82 -9.72 27.77
C LEU A 104 1.34 -10.93 26.98
N ALA A 105 1.20 -12.15 27.54
CA ALA A 105 1.53 -13.40 26.86
C ALA A 105 0.67 -13.58 25.60
N GLY A 106 -0.64 -13.32 25.68
CA GLY A 106 -1.54 -13.36 24.53
C GLY A 106 -1.13 -12.38 23.42
N VAL A 107 -0.92 -11.10 23.76
CA VAL A 107 -0.53 -10.05 22.78
C VAL A 107 0.80 -10.38 22.12
N SER A 108 1.81 -10.73 22.91
CA SER A 108 3.13 -11.10 22.37
C SER A 108 3.08 -12.36 21.50
N ALA A 109 2.29 -13.36 21.87
CA ALA A 109 2.07 -14.55 21.05
C ALA A 109 1.36 -14.22 19.72
N GLY A 110 0.39 -13.31 19.73
CA GLY A 110 -0.28 -12.82 18.53
C GLY A 110 0.68 -12.10 17.58
N VAL A 111 1.58 -11.27 18.12
CA VAL A 111 2.67 -10.64 17.34
C VAL A 111 3.60 -11.68 16.76
N ALA A 112 3.99 -12.70 17.53
CA ALA A 112 4.82 -13.80 17.05
C ALA A 112 4.14 -14.59 15.93
N ALA A 113 2.84 -14.90 16.05
CA ALA A 113 2.08 -15.64 15.05
C ALA A 113 2.01 -14.89 13.71
N ASN A 114 1.65 -13.61 13.73
CA ASN A 114 1.59 -12.79 12.52
C ASN A 114 2.98 -12.63 11.87
N THR A 115 4.00 -12.37 12.70
CA THR A 115 5.37 -12.17 12.21
C THR A 115 5.95 -13.46 11.63
N GLY A 116 5.69 -14.61 12.26
CA GLY A 116 6.08 -15.93 11.76
C GLY A 116 5.45 -16.26 10.41
N HIS A 117 4.15 -15.98 10.24
CA HIS A 117 3.47 -16.15 8.95
C HIS A 117 4.08 -15.27 7.86
N THR A 118 4.29 -13.98 8.18
CA THR A 118 4.92 -13.01 7.26
C THR A 118 6.32 -13.47 6.84
N LEU A 119 7.14 -13.97 7.77
CA LEU A 119 8.48 -14.47 7.46
C LEU A 119 8.46 -15.73 6.59
N LEU A 120 7.51 -16.62 6.82
CA LEU A 120 7.34 -17.81 5.99
C LEU A 120 6.98 -17.41 4.55
N ASP A 121 6.05 -16.47 4.37
CA ASP A 121 5.67 -15.97 3.04
C ASP A 121 6.84 -15.33 2.28
N LEU A 122 7.77 -14.70 3.00
CA LEU A 122 9.00 -14.13 2.43
C LEU A 122 10.03 -15.21 2.02
N GLU A 123 10.04 -16.36 2.71
CA GLU A 123 10.96 -17.47 2.44
C GLU A 123 10.45 -18.44 1.35
N ALA A 124 9.15 -18.42 1.07
CA ALA A 124 8.52 -19.29 0.07
C ALA A 124 8.49 -18.68 -1.34
N GLU A 125 8.85 -19.51 -2.32
CA GLU A 125 8.57 -19.23 -3.73
C GLU A 125 7.07 -19.23 -3.99
N ASP A 126 6.58 -18.37 -4.90
CA ASP A 126 5.15 -18.08 -5.07
C ASP A 126 4.30 -19.33 -5.35
N TYR A 127 4.83 -20.30 -6.11
CA TYR A 127 4.12 -21.56 -6.39
C TYR A 127 4.09 -22.55 -5.21
N ARG A 128 4.92 -22.36 -4.18
CA ARG A 128 5.00 -23.25 -3.00
C ARG A 128 4.29 -22.70 -1.77
N ARG A 129 3.91 -21.42 -1.77
CA ARG A 129 3.21 -20.77 -0.64
C ARG A 129 1.99 -21.56 -0.12
N PRO A 130 1.09 -22.09 -0.98
CA PRO A 130 -0.08 -22.84 -0.49
C PRO A 130 0.31 -24.09 0.32
N ARG A 131 1.30 -24.86 -0.15
CA ARG A 131 1.74 -26.08 0.54
C ARG A 131 2.44 -25.78 1.87
N MET A 132 3.24 -24.71 1.91
CA MET A 132 3.93 -24.32 3.13
C MET A 132 2.95 -23.82 4.19
N THR A 133 1.93 -23.05 3.80
CA THR A 133 0.89 -22.59 4.73
C THR A 133 0.04 -23.76 5.26
N GLU A 134 -0.30 -24.74 4.41
CA GLU A 134 -0.92 -26.00 4.85
C GLU A 134 -0.05 -26.76 5.85
N HIS A 135 1.25 -26.87 5.58
CA HIS A 135 2.20 -27.53 6.48
C HIS A 135 2.28 -26.81 7.83
N LEU A 136 2.38 -25.48 7.84
CA LEU A 136 2.35 -24.67 9.05
C LEU A 136 1.07 -24.95 9.85
N HIS A 137 -0.10 -24.88 9.21
CA HIS A 137 -1.37 -25.14 9.87
C HIS A 137 -1.46 -26.56 10.44
N ALA A 138 -0.93 -27.56 9.75
CA ALA A 138 -0.88 -28.94 10.26
C ALA A 138 -0.04 -29.03 11.54
N VAL A 139 1.17 -28.49 11.53
CA VAL A 139 2.07 -28.51 12.71
C VAL A 139 1.49 -27.72 13.87
N VAL A 140 0.92 -26.53 13.59
CA VAL A 140 0.24 -25.70 14.60
C VAL A 140 -0.92 -26.47 15.24
N ARG A 141 -1.78 -27.13 14.47
CA ARG A 141 -2.90 -27.92 15.01
C ARG A 141 -2.43 -29.05 15.92
N VAL A 142 -1.36 -29.76 15.53
CA VAL A 142 -0.79 -30.84 16.35
C VAL A 142 -0.27 -30.29 17.67
N LEU A 143 0.51 -29.20 17.65
CA LEU A 143 1.09 -28.60 18.86
C LEU A 143 0.01 -27.98 19.78
N VAL A 144 -1.04 -27.38 19.20
CA VAL A 144 -2.21 -26.90 19.94
C VAL A 144 -2.93 -28.05 20.63
N ALA A 145 -3.18 -29.16 19.92
CA ALA A 145 -3.82 -30.33 20.50
C ALA A 145 -2.98 -30.97 21.62
N LEU A 146 -1.67 -31.10 21.41
CA LEU A 146 -0.74 -31.59 22.44
C LEU A 146 -0.72 -30.67 23.66
N GLY A 147 -0.63 -29.35 23.46
CA GLY A 147 -0.65 -28.38 24.55
C GLY A 147 -1.93 -28.45 25.36
N ALA A 148 -3.09 -28.50 24.70
CA ALA A 148 -4.39 -28.54 25.37
C ALA A 148 -4.65 -29.83 26.16
N VAL A 149 -4.06 -30.96 25.75
CA VAL A 149 -4.23 -32.26 26.40
C VAL A 149 -3.17 -32.53 27.46
N LEU A 150 -1.89 -32.27 27.15
CA LEU A 150 -0.79 -32.59 28.06
C LEU A 150 -0.70 -31.63 29.23
N ALA A 151 -1.02 -30.35 29.05
CA ALA A 151 -0.85 -29.36 30.11
C ALA A 151 -1.74 -29.63 31.33
N PRO A 152 -3.04 -29.96 31.21
CA PRO A 152 -3.85 -30.34 32.37
C PRO A 152 -3.38 -31.64 33.03
N VAL A 153 -2.88 -32.60 32.25
CA VAL A 153 -2.33 -33.88 32.77
C VAL A 153 -1.06 -33.63 33.57
N ILE A 154 -0.16 -32.78 33.08
CA ILE A 154 1.06 -32.37 33.78
C ILE A 154 0.66 -31.61 35.06
N ALA A 155 -0.27 -30.66 34.97
CA ALA A 155 -0.76 -29.93 36.12
C ALA A 155 -1.35 -30.85 37.20
N ALA A 156 -2.16 -31.83 36.80
CA ALA A 156 -2.72 -32.83 37.71
C ALA A 156 -1.64 -33.74 38.31
N GLY A 157 -0.65 -34.16 37.52
CA GLY A 157 0.43 -35.04 37.95
C GLY A 157 1.41 -34.39 38.95
N ILE A 158 1.65 -33.08 38.80
CA ILE A 158 2.43 -32.31 39.78
C ILE A 158 1.62 -32.13 41.07
N GLY A 159 0.33 -31.80 40.96
CA GLY A 159 -0.53 -31.58 42.11
C GLY A 159 -0.10 -30.36 42.96
N PRO A 160 -0.65 -30.21 44.17
CA PRO A 160 -0.28 -29.12 45.07
C PRO A 160 1.03 -29.45 45.80
N HIS A 161 2.10 -28.72 45.51
CA HIS A 161 3.35 -28.81 46.26
C HIS A 161 3.52 -27.60 47.18
N ARG A 162 3.71 -27.85 48.47
CA ARG A 162 4.06 -26.85 49.48
C ARG A 162 5.49 -27.13 49.95
N LEU A 163 6.46 -26.44 49.36
CA LEU A 163 7.86 -26.50 49.79
C LEU A 163 8.10 -25.38 50.80
N GLU A 164 8.32 -25.74 52.06
CA GLU A 164 8.75 -24.82 53.11
C GLU A 164 10.27 -24.90 53.24
N ASN A 165 10.98 -23.81 52.92
CA ASN A 165 12.42 -23.73 53.16
C ASN A 165 12.77 -22.37 53.81
N GLY A 166 12.76 -22.34 55.14
CA GLY A 166 13.01 -21.11 55.92
C GLY A 166 11.92 -20.06 55.73
N ARG A 167 12.27 -18.84 55.30
CA ARG A 167 11.33 -17.71 55.12
C ARG A 167 10.52 -17.76 53.81
N PHE A 168 10.75 -18.76 52.95
CA PHE A 168 10.04 -18.92 51.69
C PHE A 168 9.09 -20.12 51.76
N VAL A 169 7.80 -19.85 51.57
CA VAL A 169 6.76 -20.86 51.35
C VAL A 169 6.44 -20.86 49.86
N PHE A 170 6.89 -21.88 49.15
CA PHE A 170 6.54 -22.08 47.74
C PHE A 170 5.28 -22.95 47.71
N ALA A 171 4.11 -22.32 47.58
CA ALA A 171 2.80 -22.97 47.55
C ALA A 171 2.13 -22.65 46.22
N HIS A 172 2.48 -23.41 45.19
CA HIS A 172 1.94 -23.26 43.85
C HIS A 172 1.32 -24.58 43.41
N GLY A 173 0.07 -24.52 42.94
CA GLY A 173 -0.59 -25.68 42.35
C GLY A 173 0.06 -26.09 41.02
N GLY A 174 -0.19 -27.32 40.59
CA GLY A 174 0.43 -27.86 39.37
C GLY A 174 0.12 -27.06 38.10
N ALA A 175 -0.96 -26.26 38.09
CA ALA A 175 -1.28 -25.37 36.98
C ALA A 175 -0.28 -24.20 36.87
N ALA A 176 0.10 -23.59 37.99
CA ALA A 176 1.14 -22.57 38.04
C ALA A 176 2.50 -23.11 37.59
N PHE A 177 2.87 -24.31 38.06
CA PHE A 177 4.08 -25.00 37.59
C PHE A 177 4.06 -25.31 36.09
N THR A 178 2.90 -25.66 35.55
CA THR A 178 2.75 -25.92 34.11
C THR A 178 2.93 -24.65 33.30
N LEU A 179 2.38 -23.51 33.73
CA LEU A 179 2.65 -22.20 33.10
C LEU A 179 4.14 -21.84 33.15
N MET A 180 4.80 -22.08 34.29
CA MET A 180 6.25 -21.90 34.44
C MET A 180 7.05 -22.76 33.48
N LEU A 181 6.73 -24.05 33.38
CA LEU A 181 7.42 -25.00 32.51
C LEU A 181 7.25 -24.62 31.03
N VAL A 182 6.02 -24.35 30.60
CA VAL A 182 5.70 -23.93 29.23
C VAL A 182 6.41 -22.62 28.89
N GLY A 183 6.35 -21.63 29.79
CA GLY A 183 7.04 -20.35 29.61
C GLY A 183 8.56 -20.51 29.51
N ALA A 184 9.16 -21.35 30.37
CA ALA A 184 10.58 -21.65 30.35
C ALA A 184 11.02 -22.36 29.05
N LEU A 185 10.21 -23.30 28.53
CA LEU A 185 10.51 -24.02 27.29
C LEU A 185 10.47 -23.13 26.05
N LEU A 186 9.75 -22.00 26.07
CA LEU A 186 9.78 -21.01 25.00
C LEU A 186 11.09 -20.20 24.95
N LEU A 187 11.82 -20.07 26.07
CA LEU A 187 13.04 -19.24 26.09
C LEU A 187 14.19 -19.83 25.25
N PRO A 188 14.50 -21.13 25.30
CA PRO A 188 15.45 -21.75 24.37
C PRO A 188 15.01 -21.63 22.91
N VAL A 189 13.70 -21.74 22.62
CA VAL A 189 13.17 -21.54 21.25
C VAL A 189 13.43 -20.12 20.78
N ALA A 190 13.14 -19.12 21.61
CA ALA A 190 13.44 -17.72 21.31
C ALA A 190 14.93 -17.48 21.07
N ALA A 191 15.78 -18.02 21.93
CA ALA A 191 17.23 -17.92 21.81
C ALA A 191 17.76 -18.59 20.53
N LEU A 192 17.19 -19.73 20.15
CA LEU A 192 17.58 -20.45 18.94
C LEU A 192 17.12 -19.74 17.67
N VAL A 193 15.90 -19.18 17.65
CA VAL A 193 15.42 -18.31 16.57
C VAL A 193 16.31 -17.09 16.44
N LEU A 194 16.65 -16.43 17.54
CA LEU A 194 17.54 -15.29 17.55
C LEU A 194 18.95 -15.66 17.06
N ALA A 195 19.50 -16.81 17.45
CA ALA A 195 20.85 -17.19 17.04
C ALA A 195 20.95 -17.64 15.57
N LYS A 196 19.89 -18.18 14.99
CA LYS A 196 19.91 -18.83 13.66
C LYS A 196 19.18 -18.05 12.57
N VAL A 197 18.28 -17.15 12.95
CA VAL A 197 17.43 -16.40 12.02
C VAL A 197 17.74 -14.90 12.08
N ASP A 198 18.60 -14.43 13.00
CA ASP A 198 18.97 -13.00 13.04
C ASP A 198 19.72 -12.57 11.78
N ASP A 199 19.18 -11.54 11.13
CA ASP A 199 19.67 -10.89 9.92
C ASP A 199 20.53 -9.65 10.19
N ARG A 200 20.81 -9.37 11.48
CA ARG A 200 21.63 -8.24 11.94
C ARG A 200 22.82 -8.71 12.79
N SER A 201 23.56 -9.70 12.29
CA SER A 201 24.77 -10.20 12.94
C SER A 201 25.79 -9.07 13.15
N GLY A 202 26.11 -8.77 14.41
CA GLY A 202 27.09 -7.73 14.79
C GLY A 202 26.51 -6.47 15.44
N VAL A 203 25.18 -6.28 15.46
CA VAL A 203 24.54 -5.20 16.22
C VAL A 203 23.93 -5.76 17.52
N PRO A 204 24.34 -5.26 18.71
CA PRO A 204 23.71 -5.62 19.98
C PRO A 204 22.20 -5.35 19.98
N LEU A 205 21.40 -6.34 20.39
CA LEU A 205 19.94 -6.23 20.52
C LEU A 205 19.47 -5.02 21.33
N ARG A 206 20.24 -4.63 22.35
CA ARG A 206 19.93 -3.45 23.17
C ARG A 206 19.92 -2.16 22.34
N GLN A 207 20.83 -2.00 21.38
CA GLN A 207 20.91 -0.80 20.56
C GLN A 207 19.73 -0.74 19.59
N ASP A 208 19.41 -1.89 18.99
CA ASP A 208 18.28 -2.01 18.09
C ASP A 208 16.93 -1.73 18.78
N LEU A 209 16.76 -2.24 20.00
CA LEU A 209 15.58 -1.96 20.81
C LEU A 209 15.48 -0.48 21.22
N VAL A 210 16.61 0.14 21.57
CA VAL A 210 16.66 1.57 21.90
C VAL A 210 16.32 2.43 20.69
N ASP A 211 16.88 2.13 19.53
CA ASP A 211 16.58 2.83 18.27
C ASP A 211 15.11 2.65 17.89
N ALA A 212 14.57 1.45 18.09
CA ALA A 212 13.16 1.16 17.83
C ALA A 212 12.19 1.88 18.77
N LEU A 213 12.57 2.04 20.04
CA LEU A 213 11.78 2.73 21.06
C LEU A 213 11.91 4.25 20.99
N ARG A 214 13.05 4.78 20.54
CA ARG A 214 13.27 6.22 20.35
C ARG A 214 12.53 6.77 19.14
N GLY A 215 12.25 5.93 18.14
CA GLY A 215 11.54 6.37 16.93
C GLY A 215 12.40 7.25 16.01
N ASP A 216 13.73 7.13 16.09
CA ASP A 216 14.70 7.98 15.38
C ASP A 216 14.79 7.70 13.85
N ASP A 217 13.99 6.77 13.31
CA ASP A 217 13.91 6.55 11.86
C ASP A 217 12.86 7.48 11.24
N PRO A 218 13.26 8.41 10.35
CA PRO A 218 12.32 9.35 9.74
C PRO A 218 11.24 8.59 8.96
N ALA A 219 9.99 9.00 9.14
CA ALA A 219 8.86 8.44 8.40
C ALA A 219 9.10 8.60 6.90
N THR A 220 8.97 7.51 6.15
CA THR A 220 9.15 7.55 4.70
C THR A 220 7.93 8.14 4.03
N ALA A 221 8.12 9.22 3.27
CA ALA A 221 7.06 9.83 2.48
C ALA A 221 7.63 10.48 1.21
N PRO A 222 6.88 10.44 0.09
CA PRO A 222 7.18 11.31 -1.03
C PRO A 222 6.97 12.78 -0.63
N ALA A 223 7.59 13.70 -1.36
CA ALA A 223 7.41 15.13 -1.13
C ALA A 223 5.95 15.56 -1.38
N SER A 224 5.47 16.57 -0.65
CA SER A 224 4.11 17.11 -0.81
C SER A 224 3.93 17.97 -2.06
N SER A 225 5.02 18.43 -2.67
CA SER A 225 5.04 19.24 -3.88
C SER A 225 6.11 18.72 -4.84
N GLY A 226 5.92 19.02 -6.13
CA GLY A 226 6.76 18.50 -7.20
C GLY A 226 6.50 17.01 -7.45
N PHE A 227 7.34 16.40 -8.28
CA PHE A 227 7.25 14.96 -8.55
C PHE A 227 8.66 14.38 -8.66
N PHE A 228 8.93 13.30 -7.92
CA PHE A 228 10.28 12.73 -7.80
C PHE A 228 10.35 11.36 -8.45
N ILE A 229 11.23 11.21 -9.45
CA ILE A 229 11.43 9.99 -10.23
C ILE A 229 12.88 9.52 -10.02
N ALA A 230 13.05 8.25 -9.64
CA ALA A 230 14.36 7.61 -9.61
C ALA A 230 14.45 6.56 -10.72
N LEU A 231 15.55 6.57 -11.47
CA LEU A 231 15.90 5.52 -12.42
C LEU A 231 16.92 4.61 -11.77
N GLU A 232 16.58 3.33 -11.67
CA GLU A 232 17.37 2.31 -10.99
C GLU A 232 17.65 1.12 -11.91
N GLY A 233 18.67 0.34 -11.57
CA GLY A 233 19.11 -0.81 -12.35
C GLY A 233 20.62 -1.02 -12.35
N GLY A 234 21.05 -2.14 -12.91
CA GLY A 234 22.47 -2.47 -13.08
C GLY A 234 23.22 -1.45 -13.93
N ASP A 235 24.55 -1.46 -13.85
CA ASP A 235 25.41 -0.72 -14.77
C ASP A 235 25.12 -1.15 -16.21
N GLY A 236 25.18 -0.23 -17.18
CA GLY A 236 24.85 -0.54 -18.59
C GLY A 236 23.35 -0.69 -18.92
N ALA A 237 22.44 -0.54 -17.94
CA ALA A 237 20.99 -0.67 -18.18
C ALA A 237 20.36 0.47 -19.01
N GLY A 238 21.10 1.54 -19.34
CA GLY A 238 20.59 2.67 -20.12
C GLY A 238 19.88 3.76 -19.30
N LYS A 239 20.13 3.83 -17.98
CA LYS A 239 19.52 4.81 -17.06
C LYS A 239 19.68 6.25 -17.54
N SER A 240 20.90 6.69 -17.84
CA SER A 240 21.16 8.07 -18.24
C SER A 240 20.46 8.44 -19.55
N THR A 241 20.44 7.52 -20.54
CA THR A 241 19.68 7.69 -21.79
C THR A 241 18.19 7.89 -21.53
N GLN A 242 17.60 7.05 -20.67
CA GLN A 242 16.19 7.19 -20.31
C GLN A 242 15.93 8.47 -19.50
N ALA A 243 16.86 8.89 -18.65
CA ALA A 243 16.76 10.10 -17.84
C ALA A 243 16.62 11.35 -18.74
N GLU A 244 17.47 11.46 -19.76
CA GLU A 244 17.42 12.56 -20.72
C GLU A 244 16.15 12.53 -21.58
N ALA A 245 15.81 11.37 -22.15
CA ALA A 245 14.62 11.21 -23.00
C ALA A 245 13.30 11.50 -22.26
N LEU A 246 13.23 11.15 -20.97
CA LEU A 246 12.09 11.48 -20.10
C LEU A 246 12.10 12.95 -19.70
N ALA A 247 13.26 13.52 -19.38
CA ALA A 247 13.35 14.94 -19.02
C ALA A 247 12.85 15.84 -20.16
N ASP A 248 13.27 15.56 -21.40
CA ASP A 248 12.85 16.36 -22.56
C ASP A 248 11.35 16.22 -22.84
N TRP A 249 10.80 15.03 -22.68
CA TRP A 249 9.36 14.81 -22.81
C TRP A 249 8.55 15.54 -21.74
N ILE A 250 8.99 15.49 -20.47
CA ILE A 250 8.30 16.17 -19.36
C ILE A 250 8.42 17.70 -19.51
N ARG A 251 9.57 18.22 -19.98
CA ARG A 251 9.74 19.64 -20.33
C ARG A 251 8.79 20.06 -21.45
N ALA A 252 8.61 19.22 -22.47
CA ALA A 252 7.69 19.50 -23.57
C ALA A 252 6.22 19.59 -23.12
N LYS A 253 5.86 18.97 -21.98
CA LYS A 253 4.56 19.14 -21.32
C LYS A 253 4.44 20.43 -20.48
N GLY A 254 5.51 21.21 -20.36
CA GLY A 254 5.51 22.50 -19.66
C GLY A 254 5.92 22.44 -18.18
N HIS A 255 6.52 21.33 -17.73
CA HIS A 255 7.07 21.25 -16.36
C HIS A 255 8.51 21.81 -16.29
N GLU A 256 8.87 22.40 -15.14
CA GLU A 256 10.27 22.54 -14.75
C GLU A 256 10.83 21.14 -14.45
N VAL A 257 11.97 20.78 -15.05
CA VAL A 257 12.61 19.48 -14.85
C VAL A 257 14.06 19.64 -14.42
N VAL A 258 14.37 19.09 -13.24
CA VAL A 258 15.74 18.99 -12.72
C VAL A 258 16.23 17.56 -12.94
N LEU A 259 17.21 17.42 -13.83
CA LEU A 259 17.92 16.17 -14.06
C LEU A 259 19.13 16.12 -13.13
N THR A 260 19.32 14.99 -12.44
CA THR A 260 20.43 14.80 -11.50
C THR A 260 20.88 13.34 -11.45
N ARG A 261 21.91 13.04 -10.65
CA ARG A 261 22.47 11.69 -10.50
C ARG A 261 23.18 11.48 -9.18
N GLU A 262 23.21 10.24 -8.72
CA GLU A 262 23.99 9.81 -7.56
C GLU A 262 25.00 8.71 -7.95
N PRO A 263 26.25 8.76 -7.44
CA PRO A 263 26.83 9.85 -6.67
C PRO A 263 27.33 10.98 -7.58
N GLY A 264 27.53 12.19 -7.04
CA GLY A 264 28.33 13.22 -7.70
C GLY A 264 27.61 14.38 -8.38
N ALA A 265 26.35 14.65 -8.04
CA ALA A 265 25.63 15.82 -8.53
C ALA A 265 26.07 17.17 -7.89
N THR A 266 26.71 17.14 -6.73
CA THR A 266 27.14 18.36 -5.99
C THR A 266 28.66 18.55 -6.04
N PRO A 267 29.21 19.75 -5.71
CA PRO A 267 30.66 19.94 -5.65
C PRO A 267 31.38 19.00 -4.67
N VAL A 268 30.78 18.76 -3.49
CA VAL A 268 31.28 17.77 -2.52
C VAL A 268 31.09 16.37 -3.08
N GLY A 269 29.92 16.09 -3.64
CA GLY A 269 29.59 14.80 -4.24
C GLY A 269 30.58 14.39 -5.34
N LYS A 270 31.03 15.32 -6.19
CA LYS A 270 32.04 15.05 -7.22
C LYS A 270 33.35 14.52 -6.62
N ARG A 271 33.76 15.04 -5.46
CA ARG A 271 34.96 14.56 -4.73
C ARG A 271 34.72 13.20 -4.08
N LEU A 272 33.53 12.97 -3.55
CA LEU A 272 33.14 11.66 -3.01
C LEU A 272 33.08 10.60 -4.11
N ARG A 273 32.48 10.94 -5.27
CA ARG A 273 32.44 10.09 -6.46
C ARG A 273 33.83 9.71 -6.93
N SER A 274 34.78 10.65 -6.98
CA SER A 274 36.15 10.31 -7.40
C SER A 274 36.78 9.28 -6.46
N ILE A 275 36.57 9.38 -5.14
CA ILE A 275 37.07 8.39 -4.19
C ILE A 275 36.37 7.03 -4.37
N LEU A 276 35.05 7.04 -4.58
CA LEU A 276 34.24 5.83 -4.69
C LEU A 276 34.55 5.01 -5.96
N LEU A 277 34.82 5.69 -7.08
CA LEU A 277 35.03 5.05 -8.38
C LEU A 277 36.50 4.77 -8.72
N ASP A 278 37.43 5.36 -7.98
CA ASP A 278 38.87 5.16 -8.20
C ASP A 278 39.27 3.70 -7.95
N VAL A 279 39.71 3.04 -9.02
CA VAL A 279 40.16 1.64 -9.03
C VAL A 279 41.41 1.45 -8.15
N SER A 280 42.20 2.51 -7.92
CA SER A 280 43.38 2.48 -7.05
C SER A 280 43.04 2.51 -5.56
N SER A 281 41.79 2.82 -5.19
CA SER A 281 41.30 2.79 -3.81
C SER A 281 41.04 1.37 -3.28
N GLN A 282 41.87 0.39 -3.68
CA GLN A 282 41.81 -0.96 -3.14
C GLN A 282 42.04 -0.93 -1.62
N GLY A 283 41.07 -1.44 -0.86
CA GLY A 283 41.11 -1.45 0.61
C GLY A 283 40.04 -0.61 1.31
N LEU A 284 39.20 0.12 0.56
CA LEU A 284 38.03 0.77 1.16
C LEU A 284 37.07 -0.29 1.73
N SER A 285 36.83 -0.26 3.04
CA SER A 285 35.87 -1.19 3.65
C SER A 285 34.46 -1.00 3.09
N HIS A 286 33.68 -2.07 2.99
CA HIS A 286 32.30 -2.00 2.47
C HIS A 286 31.42 -1.01 3.27
N ARG A 287 31.65 -0.90 4.59
CA ARG A 287 30.96 0.08 5.45
C ARG A 287 31.36 1.52 5.11
N ALA A 288 32.64 1.78 4.87
CA ALA A 288 33.10 3.11 4.46
C ALA A 288 32.53 3.50 3.08
N GLU A 289 32.50 2.56 2.13
CA GLU A 289 31.82 2.75 0.84
C GLU A 289 30.36 3.17 1.02
N ALA A 290 29.58 2.42 1.81
CA ALA A 290 28.19 2.74 2.10
C ALA A 290 27.99 4.12 2.75
N LEU A 291 28.85 4.48 3.70
CA LEU A 291 28.78 5.78 4.39
C LEU A 291 29.14 6.95 3.46
N LEU A 292 30.07 6.77 2.53
CA LEU A 292 30.40 7.80 1.54
C LEU A 292 29.25 8.02 0.54
N TYR A 293 28.58 6.94 0.09
CA TYR A 293 27.35 7.07 -0.71
C TYR A 293 26.24 7.78 0.07
N ALA A 294 26.06 7.44 1.36
CA ALA A 294 25.07 8.11 2.20
C ALA A 294 25.39 9.60 2.42
N ALA A 295 26.66 9.96 2.57
CA ALA A 295 27.10 11.34 2.72
C ALA A 295 26.87 12.16 1.43
N ASP A 296 27.20 11.61 0.26
CA ASP A 296 26.91 12.24 -1.04
C ASP A 296 25.40 12.48 -1.21
N ARG A 297 24.59 11.47 -0.88
CA ARG A 297 23.14 11.54 -0.97
C ARG A 297 22.52 12.59 -0.04
N ALA A 298 22.99 12.68 1.20
CA ALA A 298 22.50 13.68 2.15
C ALA A 298 22.69 15.10 1.61
N GLU A 299 23.93 15.41 1.17
CA GLU A 299 24.26 16.69 0.55
C GLU A 299 23.43 16.94 -0.72
N HIS A 300 23.29 15.93 -1.57
CA HIS A 300 22.54 16.03 -2.82
C HIS A 300 21.05 16.31 -2.58
N VAL A 301 20.44 15.64 -1.61
CA VAL A 301 19.03 15.86 -1.28
C VAL A 301 18.82 17.26 -0.72
N ASP A 302 19.65 17.71 0.21
CA ASP A 302 19.48 19.01 0.86
C ASP A 302 19.75 20.19 -0.07
N THR A 303 20.67 20.04 -1.02
CA THR A 303 21.09 21.17 -1.88
C THR A 303 20.43 21.19 -3.26
N VAL A 304 19.95 20.04 -3.77
CA VAL A 304 19.41 19.94 -5.14
C VAL A 304 17.99 19.40 -5.14
N VAL A 305 17.78 18.17 -4.63
CA VAL A 305 16.50 17.46 -4.82
C VAL A 305 15.37 18.13 -4.06
N ARG A 306 15.53 18.34 -2.75
CA ARG A 306 14.47 18.91 -1.90
C ARG A 306 14.10 20.34 -2.32
N PRO A 307 15.06 21.26 -2.54
CA PRO A 307 14.73 22.59 -3.04
C PRO A 307 13.99 22.58 -4.38
N ALA A 308 14.27 21.62 -5.28
CA ALA A 308 13.56 21.50 -6.55
C ALA A 308 12.10 21.03 -6.36
N LEU A 309 11.89 20.02 -5.53
CA LEU A 309 10.54 19.52 -5.21
C LEU A 309 9.68 20.56 -4.48
N GLU A 310 10.26 21.33 -3.56
CA GLU A 310 9.58 22.40 -2.84
C GLU A 310 9.04 23.50 -3.77
N ARG A 311 9.71 23.75 -4.89
CA ARG A 311 9.25 24.70 -5.93
C ARG A 311 8.24 24.10 -6.91
N GLY A 312 7.92 22.81 -6.79
CA GLY A 312 6.98 22.13 -7.68
C GLY A 312 7.61 21.50 -8.92
N ALA A 313 8.95 21.46 -9.03
CA ALA A 313 9.62 20.86 -10.18
C ALA A 313 9.49 19.33 -10.21
N VAL A 314 9.66 18.75 -11.39
CA VAL A 314 9.86 17.31 -11.56
C VAL A 314 11.36 17.03 -11.45
N VAL A 315 11.76 16.19 -10.49
CA VAL A 315 13.14 15.76 -10.32
C VAL A 315 13.30 14.35 -10.88
N ILE A 316 14.26 14.16 -11.77
CA ILE A 316 14.65 12.85 -12.30
C ILE A 316 16.09 12.58 -11.87
N THR A 317 16.31 11.55 -11.06
CA THR A 317 17.64 11.13 -10.62
C THR A 317 18.06 9.80 -11.24
N ASP A 318 19.27 9.74 -11.78
CA ASP A 318 19.95 8.48 -12.09
C ASP A 318 20.56 7.94 -10.79
N ARG A 319 19.98 6.84 -10.27
CA ARG A 319 20.22 6.23 -8.96
C ARG A 319 19.72 7.06 -7.76
N TYR A 320 19.35 6.34 -6.71
CA TYR A 320 18.97 6.87 -5.40
C TYR A 320 19.25 5.83 -4.30
N ILE A 321 18.40 5.75 -3.26
CA ILE A 321 18.51 4.84 -2.11
C ILE A 321 18.58 3.36 -2.55
N ASP A 322 17.80 2.98 -3.56
CA ASP A 322 17.65 1.57 -3.96
C ASP A 322 18.95 1.01 -4.53
N SER A 323 19.72 1.84 -5.26
CA SER A 323 21.09 1.52 -5.66
C SER A 323 21.98 1.16 -4.46
N SER A 324 21.91 1.90 -3.36
CA SER A 324 22.72 1.56 -2.18
C SER A 324 22.30 0.23 -1.56
N VAL A 325 21.01 -0.03 -1.47
CA VAL A 325 20.50 -1.28 -0.91
C VAL A 325 20.87 -2.48 -1.80
N ALA A 326 20.84 -2.33 -3.12
CA ALA A 326 21.23 -3.37 -4.05
C ALA A 326 22.75 -3.62 -4.09
N TYR A 327 23.57 -2.57 -4.24
CA TYR A 327 25.02 -2.70 -4.37
C TYR A 327 25.70 -2.96 -3.02
N GLN A 328 25.47 -2.10 -2.02
CA GLN A 328 26.12 -2.23 -0.72
C GLN A 328 25.42 -3.26 0.17
N GLY A 329 24.09 -3.42 0.07
CA GLY A 329 23.38 -4.48 0.79
C GLY A 329 23.64 -5.84 0.16
N ALA A 330 22.95 -6.13 -0.94
CA ALA A 330 23.00 -7.46 -1.58
C ALA A 330 24.35 -7.78 -2.25
N GLY A 331 25.00 -6.79 -2.86
CA GLY A 331 26.30 -6.98 -3.53
C GLY A 331 27.46 -7.21 -2.55
N ARG A 332 27.60 -6.35 -1.53
CA ARG A 332 28.74 -6.32 -0.57
C ARG A 332 28.51 -7.11 0.73
N ASP A 333 27.44 -7.89 0.82
CA ASP A 333 27.05 -8.69 2.00
C ASP A 333 26.90 -7.85 3.28
N LEU A 334 26.41 -6.61 3.14
CA LEU A 334 25.96 -5.81 4.29
C LEU A 334 24.46 -6.00 4.46
N SER A 335 23.93 -5.79 5.67
CA SER A 335 22.50 -5.92 5.91
C SER A 335 21.73 -4.90 5.05
N PRO A 336 20.87 -5.33 4.10
CA PRO A 336 20.08 -4.42 3.28
C PRO A 336 19.20 -3.49 4.13
N THR A 337 18.76 -3.98 5.29
CA THR A 337 17.95 -3.19 6.24
C THR A 337 18.73 -2.05 6.89
N GLU A 338 20.01 -2.26 7.22
CA GLU A 338 20.88 -1.22 7.79
C GLU A 338 21.22 -0.17 6.74
N ILE A 339 21.53 -0.60 5.51
CA ILE A 339 21.80 0.32 4.40
C ILE A 339 20.57 1.17 4.08
N ALA A 340 19.39 0.55 4.03
CA ALA A 340 18.14 1.27 3.84
C ALA A 340 17.90 2.27 4.98
N ARG A 341 18.21 1.91 6.24
CA ARG A 341 18.08 2.79 7.39
C ARG A 341 18.99 4.01 7.29
N ILE A 342 20.29 3.80 7.06
CA ILE A 342 21.26 4.89 6.91
C ILE A 342 20.86 5.81 5.75
N SER A 343 20.39 5.23 4.65
CA SER A 343 19.94 6.00 3.49
C SER A 343 18.66 6.79 3.75
N ARG A 344 17.70 6.24 4.52
CA ARG A 344 16.51 6.99 4.97
C ARG A 344 16.88 8.13 5.89
N TRP A 345 17.79 7.90 6.83
CA TRP A 345 18.29 8.94 7.72
C TRP A 345 18.97 10.07 6.92
N ALA A 346 19.86 9.71 5.99
CA ALA A 346 20.54 10.66 5.10
C ALA A 346 19.59 11.53 4.26
N THR A 347 18.40 11.04 3.96
CA THR A 347 17.41 11.71 3.10
C THR A 347 16.24 12.31 3.88
N ASN A 348 16.28 12.22 5.21
CA ASN A 348 15.16 12.54 6.09
C ASN A 348 13.83 11.89 5.63
N GLY A 349 13.89 10.62 5.23
CA GLY A 349 12.73 9.83 4.81
C GLY A 349 12.17 10.16 3.42
N LEU A 350 12.80 11.03 2.64
CA LEU A 350 12.34 11.34 1.29
C LEU A 350 12.41 10.10 0.39
N VAL A 351 11.29 9.71 -0.21
CA VAL A 351 11.23 8.62 -1.19
C VAL A 351 10.70 9.12 -2.56
N PRO A 352 11.09 8.48 -3.67
CA PRO A 352 10.52 8.80 -4.99
C PRO A 352 9.00 8.53 -5.03
N HIS A 353 8.30 9.31 -5.85
CA HIS A 353 6.92 9.02 -6.23
C HIS A 353 6.84 7.82 -7.17
N LEU A 354 7.87 7.68 -8.03
CA LEU A 354 8.03 6.55 -8.94
C LEU A 354 9.50 6.16 -9.00
N THR A 355 9.79 4.87 -8.80
CA THR A 355 11.08 4.27 -9.14
C THR A 355 10.91 3.44 -10.40
N VAL A 356 11.63 3.76 -11.47
CA VAL A 356 11.67 2.95 -12.69
C VAL A 356 12.90 2.05 -12.61
N LEU A 357 12.67 0.74 -12.47
CA LEU A 357 13.71 -0.26 -12.49
C LEU A 357 13.92 -0.75 -13.93
N LEU A 358 15.06 -0.40 -14.52
CA LEU A 358 15.52 -0.91 -15.81
C LEU A 358 16.18 -2.28 -15.58
N ASP A 359 15.43 -3.36 -15.79
CA ASP A 359 15.90 -4.73 -15.62
C ASP A 359 16.58 -5.25 -16.88
N VAL A 360 17.83 -5.66 -16.76
CA VAL A 360 18.61 -6.29 -17.83
C VAL A 360 19.56 -7.30 -17.20
N SER A 361 19.85 -8.39 -17.92
CA SER A 361 20.85 -9.37 -17.49
C SER A 361 22.24 -8.74 -17.43
N PRO A 362 23.06 -9.04 -16.40
CA PRO A 362 24.43 -8.54 -16.30
C PRO A 362 25.29 -8.83 -17.54
N GLU A 363 25.05 -9.96 -18.20
CA GLU A 363 25.74 -10.37 -19.42
C GLU A 363 25.48 -9.38 -20.57
N THR A 364 24.20 -9.13 -20.86
CA THR A 364 23.76 -8.18 -21.90
C THR A 364 24.15 -6.74 -21.56
N ALA A 365 24.07 -6.37 -20.28
CA ALA A 365 24.47 -5.04 -19.83
C ALA A 365 25.97 -4.78 -20.08
N ARG A 366 26.81 -5.80 -19.89
CA ARG A 366 28.26 -5.69 -20.08
C ARG A 366 28.67 -5.46 -21.54
N GLU A 367 27.89 -5.97 -22.49
CA GLU A 367 28.10 -5.72 -23.93
C GLU A 367 27.95 -4.24 -24.30
N ARG A 368 27.31 -3.43 -23.44
CA ARG A 368 27.08 -2.00 -23.66
C ARG A 368 28.18 -1.10 -23.10
N PHE A 369 29.16 -1.66 -22.39
CA PHE A 369 30.28 -0.86 -21.86
C PHE A 369 31.22 -0.43 -22.98
N THR A 370 31.35 0.88 -23.16
CA THR A 370 32.23 1.49 -24.16
C THR A 370 33.56 1.97 -23.58
N GLU A 371 33.65 2.09 -22.26
CA GLU A 371 34.81 2.59 -21.52
C GLU A 371 35.39 1.52 -20.59
N ALA A 372 36.58 1.81 -20.03
CA ALA A 372 37.17 0.93 -19.02
C ALA A 372 36.28 0.91 -17.77
N PRO A 373 35.95 -0.27 -17.23
CA PRO A 373 35.02 -0.39 -16.12
C PRO A 373 35.59 0.28 -14.88
N ASP A 374 34.73 0.97 -14.13
CA ASP A 374 35.09 1.50 -12.82
C ASP A 374 35.24 0.38 -11.76
N ARG A 375 35.53 0.77 -10.52
CA ARG A 375 35.76 -0.19 -9.43
C ARG A 375 34.56 -1.12 -9.17
N LEU A 376 33.32 -0.65 -9.32
CA LEU A 376 32.11 -1.47 -9.11
C LEU A 376 31.75 -2.28 -10.35
N GLU A 377 31.96 -1.71 -11.54
CA GLU A 377 31.75 -2.41 -12.82
C GLU A 377 32.78 -3.53 -13.04
N SER A 378 33.92 -3.47 -12.35
CA SER A 378 34.98 -4.49 -12.36
C SER A 378 34.69 -5.68 -11.43
N GLU A 379 33.57 -5.69 -10.70
CA GLU A 379 33.22 -6.79 -9.81
C GLU A 379 32.86 -8.10 -10.56
N PRO A 380 32.91 -9.26 -9.89
CA PRO A 380 32.56 -10.55 -10.51
C PRO A 380 31.10 -10.63 -10.97
N ALA A 381 30.81 -11.51 -11.93
CA ALA A 381 29.45 -11.70 -12.44
C ALA A 381 28.43 -12.06 -11.33
N GLU A 382 28.86 -12.85 -10.33
CA GLU A 382 28.01 -13.21 -9.19
C GLU A 382 27.62 -11.98 -8.35
N PHE A 383 28.48 -10.95 -8.27
CA PHE A 383 28.14 -9.69 -7.61
C PHE A 383 26.99 -8.99 -8.36
N HIS A 384 27.10 -8.83 -9.67
CA HIS A 384 26.05 -8.18 -10.47
C HIS A 384 24.74 -8.98 -10.49
N ALA A 385 24.81 -10.31 -10.45
CA ALA A 385 23.64 -11.16 -10.29
C ALA A 385 22.93 -10.93 -8.93
N ARG A 386 23.68 -10.79 -7.82
CA ARG A 386 23.12 -10.43 -6.51
C ARG A 386 22.52 -9.03 -6.51
N VAL A 387 23.16 -8.06 -7.16
CA VAL A 387 22.66 -6.69 -7.31
C VAL A 387 21.31 -6.68 -8.05
N ARG A 388 21.21 -7.36 -9.20
CA ARG A 388 19.96 -7.49 -9.95
C ARG A 388 18.86 -8.14 -9.11
N ALA A 389 19.17 -9.24 -8.42
CA ALA A 389 18.22 -9.89 -7.51
C ALA A 389 17.77 -8.96 -6.37
N GLY A 390 18.67 -8.14 -5.84
CA GLY A 390 18.37 -7.13 -4.83
C GLY A 390 17.37 -6.09 -5.33
N PHE A 391 17.56 -5.55 -6.53
CA PHE A 391 16.62 -4.61 -7.14
C PHE A 391 15.23 -5.22 -7.36
N LEU A 392 15.17 -6.45 -7.91
CA LEU A 392 13.90 -7.14 -8.14
C LEU A 392 13.17 -7.44 -6.83
N ALA A 393 13.89 -7.75 -5.76
CA ALA A 393 13.31 -7.94 -4.43
C ALA A 393 12.72 -6.65 -3.86
N LEU A 394 13.39 -5.50 -4.06
CA LEU A 394 12.85 -4.19 -3.68
C LEU A 394 11.57 -3.85 -4.44
N ALA A 395 11.57 -4.06 -5.76
CA ALA A 395 10.40 -3.81 -6.60
C ALA A 395 9.20 -4.70 -6.22
N ALA A 396 9.44 -5.98 -5.92
CA ALA A 396 8.39 -6.91 -5.49
C ALA A 396 7.79 -6.55 -4.12
N ALA A 397 8.55 -5.90 -3.25
CA ALA A 397 8.08 -5.50 -1.92
C ALA A 397 7.16 -4.27 -1.93
N ASP A 398 7.20 -3.45 -2.99
CA ASP A 398 6.42 -2.21 -3.09
C ASP A 398 5.93 -1.94 -4.54
N PRO A 399 5.09 -2.81 -5.10
CA PRO A 399 4.69 -2.73 -6.51
C PRO A 399 3.91 -1.46 -6.89
N GLY A 400 3.44 -0.69 -5.90
CA GLY A 400 2.78 0.60 -6.15
C GLY A 400 3.76 1.71 -6.54
N ARG A 401 4.97 1.69 -5.96
CA ARG A 401 6.03 2.69 -6.18
C ARG A 401 6.99 2.33 -7.32
N TYR A 402 7.08 1.06 -7.70
CA TYR A 402 7.99 0.60 -8.75
C TYR A 402 7.29 0.37 -10.09
N LEU A 403 8.01 0.70 -11.16
CA LEU A 403 7.76 0.22 -12.51
C LEU A 403 8.99 -0.58 -12.96
N VAL A 404 8.84 -1.89 -13.13
CA VAL A 404 9.90 -2.74 -13.70
C VAL A 404 9.74 -2.76 -15.22
N VAL A 405 10.80 -2.42 -15.95
CA VAL A 405 10.82 -2.37 -17.41
C VAL A 405 11.96 -3.25 -17.92
N ASP A 406 11.68 -4.08 -18.92
CA ASP A 406 12.69 -4.86 -19.62
C ASP A 406 13.59 -3.92 -20.45
N ALA A 407 14.80 -3.69 -19.95
CA ALA A 407 15.81 -2.84 -20.57
C ALA A 407 16.70 -3.59 -21.58
N GLY A 408 16.36 -4.85 -21.89
CA GLY A 408 16.89 -5.57 -23.05
C GLY A 408 16.30 -5.10 -24.38
N GLN A 409 15.18 -4.35 -24.35
CA GLN A 409 14.52 -3.80 -25.52
C GLN A 409 15.22 -2.53 -26.06
N GLU A 410 14.80 -2.10 -27.26
CA GLU A 410 15.25 -0.84 -27.85
C GLU A 410 14.90 0.37 -26.95
N PRO A 411 15.77 1.39 -26.85
CA PRO A 411 15.60 2.53 -25.94
C PRO A 411 14.23 3.23 -26.08
N GLU A 412 13.72 3.41 -27.29
CA GLU A 412 12.43 4.06 -27.55
C GLU A 412 11.24 3.25 -27.01
N ALA A 413 11.32 1.92 -27.05
CA ALA A 413 10.29 1.03 -26.50
C ALA A 413 10.24 1.17 -24.98
N VAL A 414 11.42 1.17 -24.33
CA VAL A 414 11.56 1.41 -22.88
C VAL A 414 10.97 2.78 -22.52
N THR A 415 11.35 3.84 -23.24
CA THR A 415 10.82 5.20 -23.01
C THR A 415 9.29 5.22 -23.13
N THR A 416 8.72 4.53 -24.12
CA THR A 416 7.27 4.48 -24.35
C THR A 416 6.53 3.86 -23.16
N VAL A 417 7.04 2.75 -22.62
CA VAL A 417 6.46 2.10 -21.43
C VAL A 417 6.48 3.04 -20.22
N VAL A 418 7.61 3.72 -19.99
CA VAL A 418 7.74 4.66 -18.87
C VAL A 418 6.82 5.87 -19.02
N ARG A 419 6.70 6.43 -20.24
CA ARG A 419 5.78 7.53 -20.54
C ARG A 419 4.33 7.15 -20.28
N HIS A 420 3.91 5.95 -20.69
CA HIS A 420 2.55 5.49 -20.44
C HIS A 420 2.22 5.43 -18.95
N ARG A 421 3.17 4.99 -18.11
CA ARG A 421 2.99 5.03 -16.66
C ARG A 421 2.93 6.46 -16.14
N LEU A 422 3.82 7.33 -16.60
CA LEU A 422 3.85 8.74 -16.19
C LEU A 422 2.59 9.51 -16.59
N ASP A 423 1.96 9.21 -17.72
CA ASP A 423 0.67 9.81 -18.11
C ASP A 423 -0.44 9.58 -17.08
N GLN A 424 -0.34 8.55 -16.24
CA GLN A 424 -1.32 8.22 -15.21
C GLN A 424 -1.03 8.86 -13.85
N VAL A 425 0.25 9.14 -13.56
CA VAL A 425 0.70 9.50 -12.19
C VAL A 425 1.35 10.87 -12.11
N LEU A 426 1.85 11.40 -13.23
CA LEU A 426 2.44 12.74 -13.28
C LEU A 426 1.31 13.78 -13.20
N PRO A 427 1.37 14.74 -12.26
CA PRO A 427 0.41 15.84 -12.21
C PRO A 427 0.43 16.66 -13.50
N LEU A 428 -0.69 17.30 -13.85
CA LEU A 428 -0.74 18.24 -14.98
C LEU A 428 0.17 19.44 -14.73
N SER A 429 0.81 19.94 -15.78
CA SER A 429 1.60 21.17 -15.69
C SER A 429 0.68 22.40 -15.53
N GLU A 430 1.22 23.51 -15.03
CA GLU A 430 0.46 24.77 -14.99
C GLU A 430 0.00 25.21 -16.39
N ALA A 431 0.79 24.91 -17.42
CA ALA A 431 0.45 25.21 -18.80
C ALA A 431 -0.74 24.37 -19.28
N GLU A 432 -0.76 23.08 -18.97
CA GLU A 432 -1.86 22.17 -19.30
C GLU A 432 -3.14 22.55 -18.54
N ILE A 433 -3.03 22.90 -17.25
CA ILE A 433 -4.17 23.36 -16.44
C ILE A 433 -4.77 24.63 -17.08
N LYS A 434 -3.95 25.63 -17.41
CA LYS A 434 -4.41 26.86 -18.06
C LYS A 434 -5.05 26.56 -19.43
N ALA A 435 -4.44 25.70 -20.23
CA ALA A 435 -4.99 25.32 -21.54
C ALA A 435 -6.36 24.60 -21.42
N GLN A 436 -6.52 23.72 -20.42
CA GLN A 436 -7.80 23.07 -20.14
C GLN A 436 -8.86 24.07 -19.66
N GLU A 437 -8.50 25.02 -18.80
CA GLU A 437 -9.42 26.07 -18.36
C GLU A 437 -9.86 26.97 -19.52
N GLU A 438 -8.94 27.35 -20.40
CA GLU A 438 -9.26 28.12 -21.61
C GLU A 438 -10.14 27.35 -22.57
N ALA A 439 -9.86 26.06 -22.79
CA ALA A 439 -10.68 25.19 -23.62
C ALA A 439 -12.10 25.04 -23.03
N ARG A 440 -12.22 24.89 -21.71
CA ARG A 440 -13.52 24.84 -21.01
C ARG A 440 -14.29 26.14 -21.21
N LYS A 441 -13.65 27.30 -21.02
CA LYS A 441 -14.28 28.62 -21.23
C LYS A 441 -14.78 28.79 -22.66
N LYS A 442 -13.98 28.38 -23.66
CA LYS A 442 -14.37 28.42 -25.08
C LYS A 442 -15.55 27.50 -25.38
N ALA A 443 -15.55 26.29 -24.82
CA ALA A 443 -16.65 25.34 -24.98
C ALA A 443 -17.94 25.84 -24.34
N GLU A 444 -17.87 26.44 -23.15
CA GLU A 444 -19.01 27.08 -22.47
C GLU A 444 -19.57 28.25 -23.29
N GLU A 445 -18.70 29.09 -23.87
CA GLU A 445 -19.11 30.20 -24.71
C GLU A 445 -19.76 29.72 -26.03
N GLU A 446 -19.20 28.70 -26.67
CA GLU A 446 -19.78 28.10 -27.87
C GLU A 446 -21.14 27.44 -27.57
N ALA A 447 -21.26 26.74 -26.44
CA ALA A 447 -22.53 26.15 -26.00
C ALA A 447 -23.58 27.23 -25.71
N ARG A 448 -23.21 28.33 -25.05
CA ARG A 448 -24.10 29.47 -24.82
C ARG A 448 -24.57 30.07 -26.15
N ARG A 449 -23.67 30.28 -27.11
CA ARG A 449 -24.02 30.81 -28.43
C ARG A 449 -24.98 29.89 -29.19
N LYS A 450 -24.74 28.57 -29.16
CA LYS A 450 -25.65 27.59 -29.77
C LYS A 450 -27.02 27.59 -29.10
N ALA A 451 -27.07 27.66 -27.78
CA ALA A 451 -28.32 27.73 -27.02
C ALA A 451 -29.10 29.02 -27.33
N GLU A 452 -28.41 30.16 -27.43
CA GLU A 452 -29.04 31.43 -27.84
C GLU A 452 -29.57 31.38 -29.28
N GLU A 453 -28.84 30.75 -30.20
CA GLU A 453 -29.29 30.57 -31.59
C GLU A 453 -30.49 29.61 -31.67
N GLU A 454 -30.47 28.50 -30.93
CA GLU A 454 -31.59 27.56 -30.86
C GLU A 454 -32.83 28.21 -30.21
N ALA A 455 -32.64 28.99 -29.15
CA ALA A 455 -33.73 29.74 -28.52
C ALA A 455 -34.32 30.79 -29.48
N ARG A 456 -33.48 31.49 -30.27
CA ARG A 456 -33.96 32.40 -31.32
C ARG A 456 -34.75 31.67 -32.40
N ARG A 457 -34.28 30.50 -32.86
CA ARG A 457 -35.00 29.68 -33.84
C ARG A 457 -36.34 29.19 -33.30
N LYS A 458 -36.38 28.66 -32.08
CA LYS A 458 -37.64 28.25 -31.42
C LYS A 458 -38.60 29.43 -31.25
N ALA A 459 -38.12 30.59 -30.82
CA ALA A 459 -38.96 31.78 -30.70
C ALA A 459 -39.51 32.26 -32.06
N GLU A 460 -38.73 32.14 -33.13
CA GLU A 460 -39.18 32.45 -34.49
C GLU A 460 -40.19 31.43 -35.02
N GLU A 461 -39.96 30.13 -34.79
CA GLU A 461 -40.93 29.06 -35.10
C GLU A 461 -42.24 29.25 -34.34
N GLU A 462 -42.19 29.53 -33.03
CA GLU A 462 -43.37 29.84 -32.22
C GLU A 462 -44.11 31.09 -32.72
N ARG A 463 -43.37 32.13 -33.15
CA ARG A 463 -43.98 33.33 -33.74
C ARG A 463 -44.70 33.00 -35.04
N LEU A 464 -44.06 32.27 -35.95
CA LEU A 464 -44.65 31.85 -37.22
C LEU A 464 -45.87 30.94 -37.01
N GLU A 465 -45.83 30.07 -36.00
CA GLU A 465 -46.95 29.20 -35.65
C GLU A 465 -48.14 30.00 -35.09
N ARG A 466 -47.87 31.00 -34.23
CA ARG A 466 -48.90 31.94 -33.76
C ARG A 466 -49.52 32.72 -34.92
N GLU A 467 -48.71 33.28 -35.82
CA GLU A 467 -49.20 33.98 -37.02
C GLU A 467 -50.07 33.07 -37.90
N ARG A 468 -49.67 31.80 -38.09
CA ARG A 468 -50.44 30.81 -38.84
C ARG A 468 -51.77 30.47 -38.15
N GLN A 469 -51.77 30.31 -36.82
CA GLN A 469 -52.98 30.06 -36.05
C GLN A 469 -53.94 31.25 -36.12
N GLU A 470 -53.44 32.49 -36.01
CA GLU A 470 -54.23 33.70 -36.18
C GLU A 470 -54.82 33.80 -37.59
N GLN A 471 -54.04 33.48 -38.62
CA GLN A 471 -54.52 33.48 -40.00
C GLN A 471 -55.61 32.43 -40.23
N LEU A 472 -55.45 31.21 -39.69
CA LEU A 472 -56.48 30.17 -39.73
C LEU A 472 -57.74 30.58 -38.95
N ALA A 473 -57.60 31.24 -37.81
CA ALA A 473 -58.73 31.75 -37.04
C ALA A 473 -59.50 32.83 -37.80
N ARG A 474 -58.80 33.75 -38.48
CA ARG A 474 -59.42 34.75 -39.37
C ARG A 474 -60.20 34.10 -40.51
N LEU A 475 -59.59 33.14 -41.21
CA LEU A 475 -60.26 32.42 -42.30
C LEU A 475 -61.50 31.66 -41.81
N ARG A 476 -61.44 31.04 -40.63
CA ARG A 476 -62.62 30.38 -40.02
C ARG A 476 -63.71 31.37 -39.67
N ALA A 477 -63.35 32.53 -39.09
CA ALA A 477 -64.32 33.58 -38.78
C ALA A 477 -64.98 34.13 -40.06
N GLU A 478 -64.22 34.34 -41.13
CA GLU A 478 -64.76 34.73 -42.45
C GLU A 478 -65.69 33.66 -43.03
N GLU A 479 -65.33 32.37 -42.91
CA GLU A 479 -66.18 31.26 -43.35
C GLU A 479 -67.48 31.16 -42.53
N GLU A 480 -67.40 31.32 -41.20
CA GLU A 480 -68.56 31.37 -40.32
C GLU A 480 -69.47 32.57 -40.63
N GLU A 481 -68.89 33.74 -40.87
CA GLU A 481 -69.65 34.93 -41.25
C GLU A 481 -70.33 34.73 -42.62
N ARG A 482 -69.63 34.11 -43.57
CA ARG A 482 -70.19 33.73 -44.87
C ARG A 482 -71.35 32.74 -44.72
N LYS A 483 -71.18 31.68 -43.92
CA LYS A 483 -72.24 30.71 -43.63
C LYS A 483 -73.44 31.37 -42.97
N ARG A 484 -73.19 32.32 -42.05
CA ARG A 484 -74.25 33.08 -41.38
C ARG A 484 -75.02 33.95 -42.38
N ARG A 485 -74.33 34.64 -43.28
CA ARG A 485 -74.97 35.40 -44.37
C ARG A 485 -75.78 34.50 -45.30
N GLU A 486 -75.25 33.34 -45.68
CA GLU A 486 -75.97 32.35 -46.50
C GLU A 486 -77.22 31.80 -45.78
N LEU A 487 -77.15 31.56 -44.46
CA LEU A 487 -78.29 31.16 -43.63
C LEU A 487 -79.34 32.28 -43.52
N GLU A 488 -78.92 33.52 -43.30
CA GLU A 488 -79.81 34.68 -43.26
C GLU A 488 -80.50 34.90 -44.61
N GLU A 489 -79.78 34.74 -45.72
CA GLU A 489 -80.37 34.76 -47.07
C GLU A 489 -81.35 33.59 -47.31
N ALA A 490 -81.01 32.38 -46.86
CA ALA A 490 -81.89 31.22 -46.98
C ALA A 490 -83.19 31.41 -46.17
N GLN A 491 -83.08 31.90 -44.92
CA GLN A 491 -84.22 32.24 -44.08
C GLN A 491 -85.07 33.34 -44.71
N ARG A 492 -84.45 34.35 -45.32
CA ARG A 492 -85.18 35.41 -46.04
C ARG A 492 -85.94 34.85 -47.25
N ARG A 493 -85.31 33.97 -48.04
CA ARG A 493 -85.97 33.29 -49.18
C ARG A 493 -87.08 32.34 -48.74
N GLU A 494 -86.94 31.72 -47.58
CA GLU A 494 -87.97 30.85 -47.02
C GLU A 494 -89.14 31.66 -46.47
N ALA A 495 -88.88 32.78 -45.80
CA ALA A 495 -89.90 33.73 -45.36
C ALA A 495 -90.66 34.35 -46.55
N GLU A 496 -89.97 34.67 -47.65
CA GLU A 496 -90.60 35.12 -48.90
C GLU A 496 -91.50 34.03 -49.50
N ARG A 497 -91.05 32.76 -49.54
CA ARG A 497 -91.88 31.63 -49.99
C ARG A 497 -93.09 31.38 -49.10
N GLN A 498 -92.93 31.45 -47.77
CA GLN A 498 -94.06 31.30 -46.84
C GLN A 498 -95.06 32.46 -46.96
N ALA A 499 -94.58 33.69 -47.22
CA ALA A 499 -95.45 34.83 -47.48
C ALA A 499 -96.21 34.67 -48.81
N GLU A 500 -95.57 34.09 -49.83
CA GLU A 500 -96.20 33.77 -51.12
C GLU A 500 -97.22 32.64 -51.01
N GLU A 501 -96.90 31.56 -50.28
CA GLU A 501 -97.86 30.49 -49.96
C GLU A 501 -99.04 31.02 -49.11
N ALA A 502 -98.79 31.93 -48.16
CA ALA A 502 -99.86 32.55 -47.38
C ALA A 502 -100.77 33.42 -48.26
N ARG A 503 -100.21 34.11 -49.26
CA ARG A 503 -101.00 34.84 -50.27
C ARG A 503 -101.83 33.88 -51.13
N GLN A 504 -101.24 32.77 -51.59
CA GLN A 504 -101.96 31.76 -52.38
C GLN A 504 -103.06 31.08 -51.56
N ARG A 505 -102.82 30.73 -50.29
CA ARG A 505 -103.87 30.20 -49.40
C ARG A 505 -104.97 31.21 -49.10
N ALA A 506 -104.65 32.50 -49.03
CA ALA A 506 -105.66 33.56 -48.90
C ALA A 506 -106.48 33.76 -50.19
N GLU A 507 -105.87 33.57 -51.37
CA GLU A 507 -106.57 33.59 -52.66
C GLU A 507 -107.44 32.32 -52.86
N ASP A 508 -106.95 31.14 -52.49
CA ASP A 508 -107.73 29.89 -52.54
C ASP A 508 -108.87 29.87 -51.51
N ALA A 509 -108.66 30.44 -50.32
CA ALA A 509 -109.73 30.63 -49.33
C ALA A 509 -110.80 31.63 -49.82
N ARG A 510 -110.42 32.64 -50.63
CA ARG A 510 -111.39 33.50 -51.32
C ARG A 510 -112.16 32.75 -52.40
N ARG A 511 -111.50 31.93 -53.22
CA ARG A 511 -112.17 31.14 -54.27
C ARG A 511 -113.14 30.09 -53.73
N ARG A 512 -112.83 29.45 -52.60
CA ARG A 512 -113.73 28.48 -51.95
C ARG A 512 -114.92 29.10 -51.20
N ALA A 513 -114.96 30.43 -51.07
CA ALA A 513 -116.09 31.16 -50.50
C ALA A 513 -117.06 31.69 -51.58
N GLU A 514 -116.71 31.56 -52.86
CA GLU A 514 -117.52 31.99 -54.02
C GLU A 514 -118.15 30.81 -54.80
N GLU A 515 -117.92 29.56 -54.37
CA GLU A 515 -118.70 28.35 -54.75
C GLU A 515 -119.64 27.96 -53.61
#